data_AF-A0A7C1Y9N1-F1
#
_entry.id   AF-A0A7C1Y9N1-F1
#
_cell.length_a   1.000
_cell.length_b   1.000
_cell.length_c   1.000
_cell.angle_alpha   90.00
_cell.angle_beta   90.00
_cell.angle_gamma   90.00
#
_symmetry.space_group_name_H-M   'P 1'
#
loop_
_entity.id
_entity.type
_entity.pdbx_description
1 polymer ?
#
loop_
_entity_poly.entity_id
_entity_poly.type
_entity_poly.pdbx_seq_one_letter_code
_entity_poly.pdbx_strand_id
1 'polypeptide(L)'
;AIASLRALIAETRIEIPENLPPMAAGLVGYMAYDTVRLVENLPDANPDVMGTPDGVFLRPTVIAVFDNIADSVTIITPIWPSDGITAQDAYKEAQDRLAQVVAGLEGSHPHRSEDQGGGMTDVTSNMSREDFHEMVVKAKDYILAGDILQVVISQRFRVPFKLPAFSLYRALRRLNPSPFLFYFNFGAFSVVGSSPEILVRVRDGKVTVRPIAGTRPRGAGAKEDQKLAEELLADPKELSEHLMLLDLGRNDVGRVATVGSVEVTEKMTVERYSHVMHIVSNVEGDLDSNFDSVDALLAGFPAGTVSGAPKVRAMEIIDELEPERRGVYAGCIGYFGANGEMDTCIALRTAVVKDGAMYVQAGGGIVAESDPESEYQESRNKARALILAAEEAAKFP
;
A
#
# COMPACT_ATOMS: atom_id res chain seq x y z
N ALA A 1 14.68 13.22 -8.22
CA ALA A 1 13.72 12.09 -8.28
C ALA A 1 12.31 12.54 -8.63
N ILE A 2 11.63 13.37 -7.81
CA ILE A 2 10.23 13.81 -8.07
C ILE A 2 10.03 14.45 -9.46
N ALA A 3 10.90 15.36 -9.87
CA ALA A 3 10.83 15.96 -11.22
C ALA A 3 10.95 14.91 -12.35
N SER A 4 11.72 13.85 -12.14
CA SER A 4 11.85 12.74 -13.10
C SER A 4 10.57 11.91 -13.19
N LEU A 5 9.89 11.68 -12.06
CA LEU A 5 8.59 10.99 -12.04
C LEU A 5 7.54 11.82 -12.78
N ARG A 6 7.49 13.14 -12.54
CA ARG A 6 6.60 14.06 -13.26
C ARG A 6 6.84 14.04 -14.76
N ALA A 7 8.10 14.09 -15.19
CA ALA A 7 8.45 13.99 -16.61
C ALA A 7 7.94 12.67 -17.22
N LEU A 8 8.17 11.54 -16.54
CA LEU A 8 7.69 10.25 -17.00
C LEU A 8 6.15 10.17 -17.07
N ILE A 9 5.43 10.70 -16.08
CA ILE A 9 3.96 10.78 -16.11
C ILE A 9 3.49 11.62 -17.29
N ALA A 10 4.12 12.78 -17.53
CA ALA A 10 3.81 13.65 -18.65
C ALA A 10 4.01 12.95 -20.00
N GLU A 11 5.07 12.15 -20.15
CA GLU A 11 5.32 11.33 -21.35
C GLU A 11 4.28 10.22 -21.57
N THR A 12 3.54 9.83 -20.53
CA THR A 12 2.47 8.83 -20.62
C THR A 12 1.09 9.39 -20.92
N ARG A 13 0.95 10.72 -21.06
CA ARG A 13 -0.36 11.35 -21.28
C ARG A 13 -0.95 10.95 -22.63
N ILE A 14 -2.13 10.33 -22.58
CA ILE A 14 -2.99 10.04 -23.73
C ILE A 14 -4.45 10.11 -23.30
N GLU A 15 -5.33 10.39 -24.26
CA GLU A 15 -6.78 10.32 -24.04
C GLU A 15 -7.19 8.86 -23.84
N ILE A 16 -7.78 8.57 -22.68
CA ILE A 16 -8.33 7.25 -22.37
C ILE A 16 -9.83 7.28 -22.76
N PRO A 17 -10.30 6.34 -23.59
CA PRO A 17 -11.73 6.19 -23.88
C PRO A 17 -12.57 6.10 -22.60
N GLU A 18 -13.74 6.76 -22.57
CA GLU A 18 -14.61 6.87 -21.37
C GLU A 18 -15.03 5.51 -20.78
N ASN A 19 -15.08 4.46 -21.61
CA ASN A 19 -15.46 3.11 -21.20
C ASN A 19 -14.30 2.29 -20.61
N LEU A 20 -13.09 2.84 -20.55
CA LEU A 20 -11.92 2.17 -19.98
C LEU A 20 -11.55 2.75 -18.62
N PRO A 21 -11.08 1.92 -17.68
CA PRO A 21 -10.66 2.42 -16.38
C PRO A 21 -9.36 3.23 -16.49
N PRO A 22 -9.03 4.05 -15.48
CA PRO A 22 -7.87 4.95 -15.54
C PRO A 22 -6.53 4.21 -15.63
N MET A 23 -6.48 2.99 -15.10
CA MET A 23 -5.33 2.08 -15.20
C MET A 23 -5.15 1.42 -16.58
N ALA A 24 -6.00 1.72 -17.57
CA ALA A 24 -5.89 1.19 -18.93
C ALA A 24 -4.67 1.71 -19.70
N ALA A 25 -4.06 2.80 -19.23
CA ALA A 25 -2.76 3.28 -19.69
C ALA A 25 -2.12 4.15 -18.59
N GLY A 26 -0.80 4.18 -18.54
CA GLY A 26 -0.06 5.01 -17.59
C GLY A 26 1.10 4.27 -16.95
N LEU A 27 1.38 4.59 -15.69
CA LEU A 27 2.45 4.01 -14.88
C LEU A 27 1.88 3.22 -13.72
N VAL A 28 2.45 2.05 -13.42
CA VAL A 28 2.04 1.21 -12.29
C VAL A 28 3.28 0.78 -11.52
N GLY A 29 3.26 0.88 -10.20
CA GLY A 29 4.45 0.57 -9.42
C GLY A 29 4.34 0.91 -7.93
N TYR A 30 5.49 1.20 -7.32
CA TYR A 30 5.57 1.58 -5.92
C TYR A 30 6.55 2.73 -5.69
N MET A 31 6.36 3.40 -4.56
CA MET A 31 7.28 4.37 -3.97
C MET A 31 7.54 3.93 -2.53
N ALA A 32 8.81 3.69 -2.17
CA ALA A 32 9.23 3.28 -0.83
C ALA A 32 9.01 4.39 0.19
N TYR A 33 8.83 4.04 1.46
CA TYR A 33 8.70 4.99 2.57
C TYR A 33 9.82 6.03 2.59
N ASP A 34 11.07 5.59 2.39
CA ASP A 34 12.25 6.45 2.46
C ASP A 34 12.27 7.59 1.43
N THR A 35 11.41 7.54 0.39
CA THR A 35 11.22 8.67 -0.54
C THR A 35 10.67 9.92 0.13
N VAL A 36 10.10 9.83 1.33
CA VAL A 36 9.67 11.00 2.11
C VAL A 36 10.83 11.97 2.34
N ARG A 37 12.08 11.49 2.36
CA ARG A 37 13.30 12.31 2.46
C ARG A 37 13.52 13.25 1.27
N LEU A 38 12.80 13.04 0.17
CA LEU A 38 12.82 13.93 -0.98
C LEU A 38 11.98 15.19 -0.76
N VAL A 39 11.09 15.17 0.24
CA VAL A 39 10.13 16.26 0.52
C VAL A 39 10.21 16.78 1.95
N GLU A 40 10.67 15.97 2.91
CA GLU A 40 10.87 16.34 4.31
C GLU A 40 12.34 16.19 4.72
N ASN A 41 12.81 17.03 5.63
CA ASN A 41 14.18 16.97 6.15
C ASN A 41 14.25 16.01 7.34
N LEU A 42 14.67 14.76 7.08
CA LEU A 42 14.74 13.69 8.09
C LEU A 42 16.16 13.11 8.20
N PRO A 43 16.56 12.57 9.36
CA PRO A 43 17.87 11.92 9.54
C PRO A 43 17.98 10.67 8.66
N ASP A 44 19.13 10.39 8.05
CA ASP A 44 19.29 9.30 7.08
C ASP A 44 20.50 8.40 7.41
N ALA A 45 20.58 7.97 8.67
CA ALA A 45 21.70 7.17 9.17
C ALA A 45 21.45 5.65 9.07
N ASN A 46 20.19 5.23 8.99
CA ASN A 46 19.81 3.83 9.00
C ASN A 46 20.29 3.08 7.74
N PRO A 47 20.80 1.85 7.87
CA PRO A 47 21.25 1.05 6.74
C PRO A 47 20.07 0.59 5.85
N ASP A 48 20.29 0.60 4.53
CA ASP A 48 19.43 -0.08 3.56
C ASP A 48 19.86 -1.55 3.42
N VAL A 49 19.18 -2.43 4.17
CA VAL A 49 19.48 -3.87 4.19
C VAL A 49 18.85 -4.60 3.00
N MET A 50 17.75 -4.10 2.43
CA MET A 50 17.07 -4.78 1.32
C MET A 50 17.71 -4.46 -0.03
N GLY A 51 18.27 -3.25 -0.19
CA GLY A 51 18.88 -2.80 -1.44
C GLY A 51 17.87 -2.71 -2.58
N THR A 52 16.59 -2.47 -2.27
CA THR A 52 15.54 -2.25 -3.26
C THR A 52 15.49 -0.77 -3.64
N PRO A 53 15.21 -0.41 -4.91
CA PRO A 53 15.08 0.99 -5.28
C PRO A 53 13.98 1.71 -4.48
N ASP A 54 14.18 3.01 -4.24
CA ASP A 54 13.19 3.85 -3.55
C ASP A 54 11.89 4.04 -4.35
N GLY A 55 11.89 3.73 -5.65
CA GLY A 55 10.67 3.70 -6.44
C GLY A 55 10.90 3.01 -7.78
N VAL A 56 9.93 2.20 -8.20
CA VAL A 56 9.92 1.53 -9.50
C VAL A 56 8.54 1.64 -10.10
N PHE A 57 8.44 2.29 -11.26
CA PHE A 57 7.21 2.43 -12.02
C PHE A 57 7.39 1.82 -13.41
N LEU A 58 6.48 0.92 -13.76
CA LEU A 58 6.42 0.26 -15.06
C LEU A 58 5.47 1.04 -15.95
N ARG A 59 5.85 1.26 -17.21
CA ARG A 59 4.94 1.70 -18.29
C ARG A 59 4.54 0.46 -19.09
N PRO A 60 3.36 -0.15 -18.84
CA PRO A 60 3.01 -1.41 -19.48
C PRO A 60 2.83 -1.22 -20.99
N THR A 61 3.24 -2.22 -21.78
CA THR A 61 3.00 -2.28 -23.23
C THR A 61 1.70 -3.00 -23.57
N VAL A 62 1.22 -3.85 -22.65
CA VAL A 62 -0.06 -4.56 -22.74
C VAL A 62 -0.71 -4.52 -21.37
N ILE A 63 -1.99 -4.22 -21.33
CA ILE A 63 -2.81 -4.20 -20.13
C ILE A 63 -4.05 -5.06 -20.40
N ALA A 64 -4.37 -5.97 -19.49
CA ALA A 64 -5.58 -6.77 -19.54
C ALA A 64 -6.47 -6.36 -18.36
N VAL A 65 -7.60 -5.73 -18.66
CA VAL A 65 -8.60 -5.31 -17.66
C VAL A 65 -9.66 -6.40 -17.57
N PHE A 66 -9.76 -7.03 -16.41
CA PHE A 66 -10.78 -8.02 -16.11
C PHE A 66 -11.95 -7.33 -15.41
N ASP A 67 -13.10 -7.24 -16.11
CA ASP A 67 -14.35 -6.78 -15.53
C ASP A 67 -15.18 -8.00 -15.10
N ASN A 68 -15.19 -8.26 -13.79
CA ASN A 68 -15.92 -9.41 -13.23
C ASN A 68 -17.45 -9.20 -13.22
N ILE A 69 -17.93 -7.96 -13.37
CA ILE A 69 -19.37 -7.67 -13.42
C ILE A 69 -19.88 -7.92 -14.84
N ALA A 70 -19.14 -7.43 -15.84
CA ALA A 70 -19.44 -7.63 -17.24
C ALA A 70 -18.99 -9.01 -17.79
N ASP A 71 -18.26 -9.79 -17.00
CA ASP A 71 -17.63 -11.07 -17.38
C ASP A 71 -16.82 -10.94 -18.67
N SER A 72 -15.96 -9.92 -18.74
CA SER A 72 -15.20 -9.61 -19.95
C SER A 72 -13.75 -9.23 -19.64
N VAL A 73 -12.87 -9.47 -20.61
CA VAL A 73 -11.47 -9.06 -20.56
C VAL A 73 -11.20 -8.10 -21.71
N THR A 74 -10.78 -6.89 -21.38
CA THR A 74 -10.38 -5.89 -22.38
C THR A 74 -8.86 -5.84 -22.45
N ILE A 75 -8.30 -6.11 -23.64
CA ILE A 75 -6.85 -6.03 -23.88
C ILE A 75 -6.52 -4.68 -24.53
N ILE A 76 -5.62 -3.93 -23.90
CA ILE A 76 -5.21 -2.60 -24.31
C ILE A 76 -3.70 -2.61 -24.57
N THR A 77 -3.27 -1.95 -25.65
CA THR A 77 -1.85 -1.69 -25.95
C THR A 77 -1.67 -0.21 -26.27
N PRO A 78 -1.20 0.62 -25.33
CA PRO A 78 -0.86 2.00 -25.63
C PRO A 78 0.24 2.08 -26.69
N ILE A 79 0.11 3.01 -27.64
CA ILE A 79 1.11 3.27 -28.68
C ILE A 79 1.81 4.58 -28.32
N TRP A 80 3.13 4.51 -28.13
CA TRP A 80 3.96 5.66 -27.80
C TRP A 80 4.80 6.04 -29.02
N PRO A 81 4.85 7.33 -29.41
CA PRO A 81 5.70 7.78 -30.51
C PRO A 81 7.15 7.35 -30.32
N SER A 82 7.77 6.86 -31.37
CA SER A 82 9.17 6.42 -31.37
C SER A 82 9.86 6.89 -32.64
N ASP A 83 11.10 7.38 -32.50
CA ASP A 83 11.85 7.90 -33.63
C ASP A 83 12.08 6.82 -34.70
N GLY A 84 11.81 7.17 -35.95
CA GLY A 84 12.02 6.27 -37.08
C GLY A 84 10.92 5.26 -37.33
N ILE A 85 9.83 5.25 -36.55
CA ILE A 85 8.66 4.39 -36.77
C ILE A 85 7.48 5.23 -37.27
N THR A 86 6.90 4.84 -38.42
CA THR A 86 5.71 5.54 -38.94
C THR A 86 4.48 5.18 -38.11
N ALA A 87 3.47 6.05 -38.08
CA ALA A 87 2.21 5.77 -37.39
C ALA A 87 1.53 4.47 -37.88
N GLN A 88 1.64 4.19 -39.19
CA GLN A 88 1.09 2.97 -39.78
C GLN A 88 1.80 1.70 -39.30
N ASP A 89 3.14 1.76 -39.21
CA ASP A 89 3.93 0.63 -38.70
C ASP A 89 3.68 0.39 -37.22
N ALA A 90 3.66 1.46 -36.40
CA ALA A 90 3.35 1.37 -34.97
C ALA A 90 1.94 0.81 -34.71
N TYR A 91 0.95 1.22 -35.51
CA TYR A 91 -0.41 0.67 -35.42
C TYR A 91 -0.44 -0.81 -35.79
N LYS A 92 0.27 -1.22 -36.85
CA LYS A 92 0.38 -2.62 -37.24
C LYS A 92 1.03 -3.47 -36.14
N GLU A 93 2.14 -3.00 -35.56
CA GLU A 93 2.81 -3.68 -34.44
C GLU A 93 1.88 -3.83 -33.22
N ALA A 94 1.05 -2.83 -32.94
CA ALA A 94 0.06 -2.90 -31.88
C ALA A 94 -1.02 -3.95 -32.18
N GLN A 95 -1.51 -4.03 -33.42
CA GLN A 95 -2.45 -5.07 -33.85
C GLN A 95 -1.84 -6.47 -33.72
N ASP A 96 -0.59 -6.65 -34.16
CA ASP A 96 0.13 -7.93 -34.06
C ASP A 96 0.33 -8.33 -32.58
N ARG A 97 0.67 -7.38 -31.71
CA ARG A 97 0.78 -7.59 -30.26
C ARG A 97 -0.56 -8.01 -29.63
N LEU A 98 -1.65 -7.33 -29.98
CA LEU A 98 -2.99 -7.71 -29.51
C LEU A 98 -3.36 -9.12 -29.96
N ALA A 99 -3.16 -9.44 -31.23
CA ALA A 99 -3.45 -10.77 -31.78
C ALA A 99 -2.64 -11.86 -31.05
N GLN A 100 -1.36 -11.60 -30.77
CA GLN A 100 -0.52 -12.53 -30.01
C GLN A 100 -1.02 -12.75 -28.58
N VAL A 101 -1.43 -11.67 -27.88
CA VAL A 101 -1.95 -11.75 -26.51
C VAL A 101 -3.28 -12.50 -26.48
N VAL A 102 -4.20 -12.20 -27.40
CA VAL A 102 -5.49 -12.88 -27.52
C VAL A 102 -5.29 -14.37 -27.81
N ALA A 103 -4.45 -14.72 -28.79
CA ALA A 103 -4.13 -16.12 -29.08
C ALA A 103 -3.49 -16.84 -27.87
N GLY A 104 -2.70 -16.12 -27.06
CA GLY A 104 -2.13 -16.64 -25.83
C GLY A 104 -3.17 -16.92 -24.75
N LEU A 105 -4.19 -16.07 -24.61
CA LEU A 105 -5.29 -16.23 -23.66
C LEU A 105 -6.29 -17.33 -24.08
N GLU A 106 -6.50 -17.51 -25.39
CA GLU A 106 -7.33 -18.59 -25.95
C GLU A 106 -6.63 -19.95 -25.96
N GLY A 107 -5.30 -19.95 -25.87
CA GLY A 107 -4.49 -21.16 -25.88
C GLY A 107 -4.64 -22.01 -24.62
N SER A 108 -4.35 -23.31 -24.75
CA SER A 108 -4.27 -24.20 -23.58
C SER A 108 -3.11 -23.80 -22.69
N HIS A 109 -3.41 -23.42 -21.45
CA HIS A 109 -2.38 -23.20 -20.45
C HIS A 109 -1.94 -24.54 -19.85
N PRO A 110 -0.63 -24.87 -19.86
CA PRO A 110 -0.16 -26.07 -19.19
C PRO A 110 -0.54 -25.99 -17.72
N HIS A 111 -1.10 -27.08 -17.20
CA HIS A 111 -1.25 -27.22 -15.75
C HIS A 111 0.16 -27.27 -15.16
N ARG A 112 0.60 -26.14 -14.60
CA ARG A 112 1.94 -26.02 -14.06
C ARG A 112 1.99 -26.93 -12.84
N SER A 113 2.83 -27.97 -12.85
CA SER A 113 3.10 -28.73 -11.64
C SER A 113 3.84 -27.78 -10.70
N GLU A 114 3.16 -27.42 -9.63
CA GLU A 114 3.70 -26.57 -8.59
C GLU A 114 4.79 -27.37 -7.85
N ASP A 115 6.04 -26.92 -7.90
CA ASP A 115 7.15 -27.57 -7.18
C ASP A 115 6.83 -27.56 -5.68
N GLN A 116 6.87 -28.73 -5.03
CA GLN A 116 6.67 -28.80 -3.59
C GLN A 116 7.80 -28.06 -2.87
N GLY A 117 7.43 -27.03 -2.11
CA GLY A 117 8.37 -26.28 -1.28
C GLY A 117 8.82 -27.09 -0.06
N GLY A 118 10.08 -26.96 0.32
CA GLY A 118 10.55 -27.37 1.64
C GLY A 118 9.93 -26.49 2.75
N GLY A 119 9.86 -27.02 3.97
CA GLY A 119 9.28 -26.30 5.12
C GLY A 119 9.96 -24.96 5.40
N MET A 120 9.16 -23.94 5.74
CA MET A 120 9.63 -22.65 6.22
C MET A 120 9.73 -22.68 7.75
N THR A 121 10.92 -22.92 8.30
CA THR A 121 11.08 -23.09 9.76
C THR A 121 11.78 -21.92 10.46
N ASP A 122 12.44 -21.04 9.71
CA ASP A 122 13.41 -20.11 10.28
C ASP A 122 12.97 -18.64 10.10
N VAL A 123 11.91 -18.24 10.80
CA VAL A 123 11.49 -16.83 10.85
C VAL A 123 12.39 -16.08 11.82
N THR A 124 13.11 -15.07 11.34
CA THR A 124 14.01 -14.22 12.15
C THR A 124 13.56 -12.77 12.13
N SER A 125 13.59 -12.07 13.26
CA SER A 125 13.39 -10.61 13.32
C SER A 125 14.74 -9.88 13.22
N ASN A 126 14.72 -8.62 12.77
CA ASN A 126 15.89 -7.74 12.74
C ASN A 126 16.26 -7.14 14.11
N MET A 127 15.46 -7.41 15.15
CA MET A 127 15.70 -6.97 16.52
C MET A 127 15.25 -8.02 17.54
N SER A 128 15.73 -7.91 18.77
CA SER A 128 15.25 -8.74 19.88
C SER A 128 13.89 -8.24 20.40
N ARG A 129 13.24 -9.07 21.22
CA ARG A 129 12.00 -8.67 21.92
C ARG A 129 12.28 -7.53 22.89
N GLU A 130 13.42 -7.61 23.58
CA GLU A 130 13.88 -6.62 24.54
C GLU A 130 14.11 -5.26 23.87
N ASP A 131 14.78 -5.24 22.72
CA ASP A 131 14.98 -4.01 21.94
C ASP A 131 13.64 -3.39 21.50
N PHE A 132 12.69 -4.22 21.03
CA PHE A 132 11.36 -3.73 20.67
C PHE A 132 10.63 -3.13 21.88
N HIS A 133 10.73 -3.76 23.05
CA HIS A 133 10.13 -3.23 24.28
C HIS A 133 10.74 -1.88 24.66
N GLU A 134 12.06 -1.74 24.54
CA GLU A 134 12.75 -0.47 24.77
C GLU A 134 12.30 0.62 23.78
N MET A 135 12.08 0.29 22.50
CA MET A 135 11.49 1.22 21.54
C MET A 135 10.11 1.71 21.98
N VAL A 136 9.25 0.81 22.46
CA VAL A 136 7.90 1.18 22.98
C VAL A 136 8.04 2.12 24.18
N VAL A 137 8.92 1.81 25.13
CA VAL A 137 9.14 2.66 26.31
C VAL A 137 9.64 4.05 25.91
N LYS A 138 10.64 4.14 25.02
CA LYS A 138 11.15 5.42 24.53
C LYS A 138 10.10 6.23 23.76
N ALA A 139 9.30 5.57 22.91
CA ALA A 139 8.19 6.21 22.22
C ALA A 139 7.18 6.81 23.21
N LYS A 140 6.89 6.11 24.32
CA LYS A 140 6.04 6.63 25.40
C LYS A 140 6.67 7.82 26.11
N ASP A 141 7.99 7.81 26.34
CA ASP A 141 8.69 8.96 26.93
C ASP A 141 8.54 10.22 26.05
N TYR A 142 8.65 10.08 24.72
CA TYR A 142 8.38 11.17 23.78
C TYR A 142 6.93 11.68 23.85
N ILE A 143 5.96 10.77 24.00
CA ILE A 143 4.55 11.14 24.14
C ILE A 143 4.31 11.89 25.45
N LEU A 144 4.86 11.40 26.56
CA LEU A 144 4.73 12.03 27.89
C LEU A 144 5.44 13.39 27.97
N ALA A 145 6.51 13.58 27.21
CA ALA A 145 7.18 14.87 27.04
C ALA A 145 6.37 15.87 26.20
N GLY A 146 5.36 15.40 25.46
CA GLY A 146 4.53 16.22 24.57
C GLY A 146 5.11 16.44 23.18
N ASP A 147 6.12 15.67 22.77
CA ASP A 147 6.73 15.77 21.43
C ASP A 147 5.78 15.26 20.33
N ILE A 148 5.03 14.22 20.65
CA ILE A 148 4.10 13.52 19.75
C ILE A 148 2.86 13.06 20.53
N LEU A 149 1.76 12.86 19.82
CA LEU A 149 0.57 12.17 20.32
C LEU A 149 0.66 10.66 20.11
N GLN A 150 1.26 10.26 18.98
CA GLN A 150 1.41 8.87 18.58
C GLN A 150 2.62 8.72 17.64
N VAL A 151 3.29 7.57 17.70
CA VAL A 151 4.26 7.12 16.71
C VAL A 151 4.01 5.66 16.35
N VAL A 152 4.18 5.29 15.08
CA VAL A 152 4.00 3.92 14.61
C VAL A 152 5.36 3.31 14.39
N ILE A 153 5.80 2.45 15.30
CA ILE A 153 7.08 1.73 15.20
C ILE A 153 6.87 0.32 14.62
N SER A 154 7.90 -0.23 14.01
CA SER A 154 7.82 -1.52 13.32
C SER A 154 9.11 -2.34 13.44
N GLN A 155 8.98 -3.64 13.16
CA GLN A 155 10.10 -4.57 13.04
C GLN A 155 9.97 -5.42 11.78
N ARG A 156 11.11 -5.91 11.28
CA ARG A 156 11.18 -6.68 10.04
C ARG A 156 11.47 -8.14 10.31
N PHE A 157 10.65 -8.99 9.72
CA PHE A 157 10.82 -10.43 9.71
C PHE A 157 11.39 -10.88 8.37
N ARG A 158 12.36 -11.78 8.42
CA ARG A 158 12.93 -12.48 7.28
C ARG A 158 12.57 -13.96 7.37
N VAL A 159 12.11 -14.51 6.25
CA VAL A 159 11.74 -15.92 6.13
C VAL A 159 12.40 -16.50 4.88
N PRO A 160 13.10 -17.64 4.94
CA PRO A 160 13.56 -18.33 3.74
C PRO A 160 12.37 -18.63 2.82
N PHE A 161 12.46 -18.22 1.55
CA PHE A 161 11.37 -18.39 0.58
C PHE A 161 11.94 -18.57 -0.82
N LYS A 162 11.86 -19.80 -1.34
CA LYS A 162 12.41 -20.20 -2.65
C LYS A 162 11.34 -20.47 -3.71
N LEU A 163 10.07 -20.38 -3.32
CA LEU A 163 8.95 -20.56 -4.22
C LEU A 163 8.77 -19.33 -5.13
N PRO A 164 8.07 -19.46 -6.27
CA PRO A 164 7.67 -18.30 -7.05
C PRO A 164 6.85 -17.31 -6.20
N ALA A 165 7.18 -16.02 -6.30
CA ALA A 165 6.44 -14.98 -5.58
C ALA A 165 4.94 -14.91 -5.95
N PHE A 166 4.57 -15.39 -7.14
CA PHE A 166 3.17 -15.49 -7.55
C PHE A 166 2.38 -16.52 -6.73
N SER A 167 3.02 -17.59 -6.23
CA SER A 167 2.41 -18.58 -5.34
C SER A 167 2.01 -17.93 -4.01
N LEU A 168 2.87 -17.06 -3.48
CA LEU A 168 2.56 -16.22 -2.32
C LEU A 168 1.35 -15.32 -2.58
N TYR A 169 1.30 -14.65 -3.74
CA TYR A 169 0.17 -13.80 -4.13
C TYR A 169 -1.15 -14.60 -4.15
N ARG A 170 -1.15 -15.79 -4.76
CA ARG A 170 -2.33 -16.67 -4.80
C ARG A 170 -2.79 -17.09 -3.41
N ALA A 171 -1.86 -17.48 -2.55
CA ALA A 171 -2.17 -17.86 -1.17
C ALA A 171 -2.74 -16.68 -0.38
N LEU A 172 -2.12 -15.50 -0.50
CA LEU A 172 -2.58 -14.29 0.16
C LEU A 172 -3.98 -13.86 -0.30
N ARG A 173 -4.26 -13.91 -1.61
CA ARG A 173 -5.58 -13.63 -2.18
C ARG A 173 -6.68 -14.53 -1.62
N ARG A 174 -6.37 -15.81 -1.34
CA ARG A 174 -7.32 -16.77 -0.75
C ARG A 174 -7.56 -16.51 0.73
N LEU A 175 -6.49 -16.30 1.49
CA LEU A 175 -6.55 -16.22 2.95
C LEU A 175 -7.00 -14.86 3.47
N ASN A 176 -6.54 -13.78 2.84
CA ASN A 176 -6.76 -12.41 3.32
C ASN A 176 -7.05 -11.46 2.14
N PRO A 177 -8.19 -11.59 1.45
CA PRO A 177 -8.56 -10.64 0.40
C PRO A 177 -8.78 -9.24 1.01
N SER A 178 -8.30 -8.22 0.30
CA SER A 178 -8.47 -6.80 0.64
C SER A 178 -8.77 -5.99 -0.62
N PRO A 179 -9.17 -4.71 -0.50
CA PRO A 179 -9.45 -3.86 -1.64
C PRO A 179 -8.25 -3.71 -2.60
N PHE A 180 -7.02 -3.78 -2.11
CA PHE A 180 -5.80 -3.65 -2.91
C PHE A 180 -4.96 -4.92 -2.87
N LEU A 181 -5.15 -5.78 -3.85
CA LEU A 181 -4.30 -6.93 -4.12
C LEU A 181 -3.31 -6.61 -5.23
N PHE A 182 -2.02 -6.86 -4.99
CA PHE A 182 -0.99 -6.58 -5.98
C PHE A 182 0.13 -7.61 -5.97
N TYR A 183 0.70 -7.79 -7.16
CA TYR A 183 1.88 -8.59 -7.43
C TYR A 183 2.71 -7.85 -8.49
N PHE A 184 3.91 -7.44 -8.12
CA PHE A 184 4.89 -6.90 -9.05
C PHE A 184 6.08 -7.85 -9.14
N ASN A 185 6.42 -8.24 -10.37
CA ASN A 185 7.66 -8.92 -10.67
C ASN A 185 8.61 -7.94 -11.36
N PHE A 186 9.61 -7.44 -10.63
CA PHE A 186 10.63 -6.54 -11.16
C PHE A 186 11.88 -7.29 -11.64
N GLY A 187 11.81 -8.62 -11.80
CA GLY A 187 12.92 -9.47 -12.18
C GLY A 187 13.82 -9.80 -10.97
N ALA A 188 14.61 -8.83 -10.51
CA ALA A 188 15.55 -9.03 -9.40
C ALA A 188 14.86 -9.23 -8.03
N PHE A 189 13.65 -8.72 -7.88
CA PHE A 189 12.82 -8.88 -6.69
C PHE A 189 11.35 -8.81 -7.08
N SER A 190 10.47 -9.19 -6.14
CA SER A 190 9.03 -9.06 -6.29
C SER A 190 8.41 -8.39 -5.08
N VAL A 191 7.31 -7.67 -5.29
CA VAL A 191 6.49 -7.07 -4.24
C VAL A 191 5.11 -7.71 -4.29
N VAL A 192 4.66 -8.26 -3.18
CA VAL A 192 3.40 -9.01 -3.07
C VAL A 192 2.61 -8.51 -1.88
N GLY A 193 1.34 -8.16 -2.04
CA GLY A 193 0.59 -7.67 -0.89
C GLY A 193 -0.92 -7.63 -1.07
N SER A 194 -1.57 -7.38 0.07
CA SER A 194 -3.02 -7.28 0.23
C SER A 194 -3.31 -6.16 1.22
N SER A 195 -3.31 -4.92 0.72
CA SER A 195 -3.45 -3.72 1.55
C SER A 195 -4.92 -3.36 1.79
N PRO A 196 -5.31 -3.11 3.05
CA PRO A 196 -6.67 -2.71 3.39
C PRO A 196 -6.97 -1.22 3.14
N GLU A 197 -5.94 -0.38 2.98
CA GLU A 197 -6.07 1.06 3.20
C GLU A 197 -5.57 1.89 2.01
N ILE A 198 -6.41 2.83 1.55
CA ILE A 198 -6.05 3.85 0.57
C ILE A 198 -5.05 4.80 1.20
N LEU A 199 -4.03 5.19 0.44
CA LEU A 199 -3.16 6.29 0.80
C LEU A 199 -3.75 7.62 0.29
N VAL A 200 -3.72 7.82 -1.03
CA VAL A 200 -4.32 8.97 -1.71
C VAL A 200 -4.89 8.50 -3.04
N ARG A 201 -6.08 9.01 -3.38
CA ARG A 201 -6.70 8.86 -4.69
C ARG A 201 -6.93 10.23 -5.32
N VAL A 202 -6.71 10.35 -6.62
CA VAL A 202 -7.15 11.47 -7.45
C VAL A 202 -8.04 10.92 -8.56
N ARG A 203 -9.31 11.32 -8.59
CA ARG A 203 -10.28 10.86 -9.58
C ARG A 203 -11.32 11.94 -9.84
N ASP A 204 -11.70 12.15 -11.10
CA ASP A 204 -12.71 13.14 -11.49
C ASP A 204 -12.42 14.55 -10.92
N GLY A 205 -11.13 14.92 -10.85
CA GLY A 205 -10.66 16.19 -10.27
C GLY A 205 -10.72 16.28 -8.74
N LYS A 206 -11.06 15.20 -8.03
CA LYS A 206 -11.12 15.15 -6.57
C LYS A 206 -9.94 14.39 -5.99
N VAL A 207 -9.31 14.96 -4.96
CA VAL A 207 -8.38 14.25 -4.09
C VAL A 207 -9.16 13.63 -2.93
N THR A 208 -8.85 12.37 -2.62
CA THR A 208 -9.52 11.61 -1.57
C THR A 208 -8.51 10.93 -0.67
N VAL A 209 -8.71 11.04 0.64
CA VAL A 209 -8.02 10.28 1.68
C VAL A 209 -9.07 9.59 2.54
N ARG A 210 -8.83 8.33 2.90
CA ARG A 210 -9.80 7.51 3.63
C ARG A 210 -9.18 6.91 4.89
N PRO A 211 -9.12 7.66 6.01
CA PRO A 211 -8.56 7.17 7.26
C PRO A 211 -9.33 5.97 7.80
N ILE A 212 -8.59 4.97 8.27
CA ILE A 212 -9.13 3.77 8.90
C ILE A 212 -8.50 3.61 10.28
N ALA A 213 -9.34 3.51 11.31
CA ALA A 213 -8.90 3.19 12.67
C ALA A 213 -9.99 2.44 13.42
N GLY A 214 -9.67 1.97 14.62
CA GLY A 214 -10.56 1.14 15.40
C GLY A 214 -10.79 -0.24 14.79
N THR A 215 -10.66 -1.28 15.58
CA THR A 215 -10.82 -2.64 15.08
C THR A 215 -11.64 -3.49 16.04
N ARG A 216 -12.62 -4.21 15.50
CA ARG A 216 -13.25 -5.34 16.19
C ARG A 216 -13.29 -6.58 15.29
N PRO A 217 -13.20 -7.80 15.86
CA PRO A 217 -13.48 -9.00 15.08
C PRO A 217 -14.93 -9.01 14.59
N ARG A 218 -15.21 -9.77 13.53
CA ARG A 218 -16.60 -10.03 13.12
C ARG A 218 -17.31 -10.90 14.14
N GLY A 219 -18.59 -10.63 14.38
CA GLY A 219 -19.42 -11.45 15.28
C GLY A 219 -19.75 -12.81 14.66
N ALA A 220 -20.05 -13.81 15.50
CA ALA A 220 -20.42 -15.15 15.02
C ALA A 220 -21.78 -15.17 14.29
N GLY A 221 -22.58 -14.10 14.42
CA GLY A 221 -23.81 -13.88 13.67
C GLY A 221 -24.24 -12.41 13.68
N ALA A 222 -25.26 -12.08 12.88
CA ALA A 222 -25.65 -10.69 12.62
C ALA A 222 -25.94 -9.85 13.87
N LYS A 223 -26.55 -10.43 14.92
CA LYS A 223 -26.84 -9.72 16.17
C LYS A 223 -25.58 -9.36 16.94
N GLU A 224 -24.65 -10.30 17.07
CA GLU A 224 -23.37 -10.07 17.73
C GLU A 224 -22.51 -9.10 16.92
N ASP A 225 -22.49 -9.24 15.60
CA ASP A 225 -21.77 -8.34 14.69
C ASP A 225 -22.25 -6.90 14.80
N GLN A 226 -23.58 -6.70 14.91
CA GLN A 226 -24.16 -5.38 15.13
C GLN A 226 -23.82 -4.83 16.52
N LYS A 227 -23.84 -5.67 17.56
CA LYS A 227 -23.43 -5.26 18.91
C LYS A 227 -21.96 -4.82 18.95
N LEU A 228 -21.07 -5.56 18.31
CA LEU A 228 -19.64 -5.22 18.22
C LEU A 228 -19.43 -3.90 17.47
N ALA A 229 -20.22 -3.63 16.43
CA ALA A 229 -20.19 -2.35 15.72
C ALA A 229 -20.64 -1.17 16.60
N GLU A 230 -21.70 -1.36 17.38
CA GLU A 230 -22.19 -0.36 18.34
C GLU A 230 -21.19 -0.13 19.48
N GLU A 231 -20.56 -1.18 20.00
CA GLU A 231 -19.49 -1.10 21.00
C GLU A 231 -18.27 -0.35 20.46
N LEU A 232 -17.87 -0.61 19.21
CA LEU A 232 -16.76 0.09 18.56
C LEU A 232 -17.04 1.60 18.42
N LEU A 233 -18.25 1.97 17.99
CA LEU A 233 -18.65 3.38 17.86
C LEU A 233 -18.93 4.06 19.20
N ALA A 234 -19.05 3.30 20.30
CA ALA A 234 -19.21 3.84 21.64
C ALA A 234 -17.90 3.94 22.42
N ASP A 235 -16.80 3.36 21.91
CA ASP A 235 -15.51 3.35 22.58
C ASP A 235 -14.82 4.73 22.47
N PRO A 236 -14.69 5.49 23.57
CA PRO A 236 -14.12 6.84 23.52
C PRO A 236 -12.66 6.84 23.07
N LYS A 237 -11.91 5.76 23.33
CA LYS A 237 -10.51 5.64 22.91
C LYS A 237 -10.44 5.55 21.39
N GLU A 238 -11.17 4.62 20.79
CA GLU A 238 -11.17 4.37 19.35
C GLU A 238 -11.68 5.60 18.57
N LEU A 239 -12.72 6.28 19.10
CA LEU A 239 -13.21 7.52 18.51
C LEU A 239 -12.17 8.64 18.55
N SER A 240 -11.42 8.76 19.65
CA SER A 240 -10.40 9.81 19.80
C SER A 240 -9.23 9.61 18.84
N GLU A 241 -8.76 8.37 18.69
CA GLU A 241 -7.70 8.01 17.73
C GLU A 241 -8.17 8.24 16.29
N HIS A 242 -9.39 7.82 15.97
CA HIS A 242 -9.97 8.03 14.65
C HIS A 242 -10.16 9.51 14.31
N LEU A 243 -10.58 10.35 15.28
CA LEU A 243 -10.70 11.80 15.09
C LEU A 243 -9.36 12.45 14.74
N MET A 244 -8.30 12.05 15.44
CA MET A 244 -6.96 12.56 15.17
C MET A 244 -6.53 12.24 13.72
N LEU A 245 -6.76 11.01 13.27
CA LEU A 245 -6.43 10.58 11.89
C LEU A 245 -7.32 11.25 10.85
N LEU A 246 -8.61 11.48 11.17
CA LEU A 246 -9.52 12.26 10.33
C LEU A 246 -9.01 13.70 10.16
N ASP A 247 -8.59 14.36 11.24
CA ASP A 247 -8.06 15.72 11.17
C ASP A 247 -6.73 15.78 10.41
N LEU A 248 -5.87 14.76 10.53
CA LEU A 248 -4.68 14.64 9.69
C LEU A 248 -5.06 14.49 8.21
N GLY A 249 -6.04 13.64 7.88
CA GLY A 249 -6.54 13.49 6.51
C GLY A 249 -7.12 14.79 5.93
N ARG A 250 -7.83 15.58 6.76
CA ARG A 250 -8.31 16.92 6.38
C ARG A 250 -7.17 17.90 6.10
N ASN A 251 -6.12 17.87 6.92
CA ASN A 251 -4.93 18.70 6.70
C ASN A 251 -4.20 18.29 5.42
N ASP A 252 -4.02 16.98 5.18
CA ASP A 252 -3.35 16.45 4.00
C ASP A 252 -4.11 16.83 2.71
N VAL A 253 -5.43 16.61 2.67
CA VAL A 253 -6.29 17.04 1.55
C VAL A 253 -6.26 18.56 1.38
N GLY A 254 -6.36 19.32 2.48
CA GLY A 254 -6.40 20.78 2.44
C GLY A 254 -5.14 21.46 1.92
N ARG A 255 -3.99 20.77 1.88
CA ARG A 255 -2.75 21.31 1.30
C ARG A 255 -2.79 21.46 -0.22
N VAL A 256 -3.62 20.67 -0.89
CA VAL A 256 -3.68 20.59 -2.37
C VAL A 256 -5.08 20.83 -2.93
N ALA A 257 -6.09 20.91 -2.07
CA ALA A 257 -7.46 21.20 -2.48
C ALA A 257 -7.72 22.70 -2.62
N THR A 258 -8.67 23.05 -3.48
CA THR A 258 -9.19 24.41 -3.63
C THR A 258 -9.75 24.90 -2.29
N VAL A 259 -9.46 26.15 -1.93
CA VAL A 259 -9.89 26.71 -0.64
C VAL A 259 -11.41 26.59 -0.47
N GLY A 260 -11.83 25.93 0.61
CA GLY A 260 -13.24 25.73 0.94
C GLY A 260 -13.91 24.49 0.31
N SER A 261 -13.20 23.69 -0.49
CA SER A 261 -13.77 22.46 -1.09
C SER A 261 -13.60 21.20 -0.22
N VAL A 262 -12.81 21.27 0.86
CA VAL A 262 -12.54 20.11 1.73
C VAL A 262 -13.79 19.72 2.51
N GLU A 263 -14.28 18.50 2.27
CA GLU A 263 -15.48 17.95 2.90
C GLU A 263 -15.20 16.55 3.50
N VAL A 264 -15.82 16.28 4.66
CA VAL A 264 -15.87 14.93 5.23
C VAL A 264 -17.18 14.28 4.77
N THR A 265 -17.12 13.55 3.65
CA THR A 265 -18.31 12.98 3.00
C THR A 265 -18.85 11.73 3.70
N GLU A 266 -17.98 11.00 4.40
CA GLU A 266 -18.37 9.94 5.34
C GLU A 266 -17.65 10.16 6.67
N LYS A 267 -18.36 10.07 7.79
CA LYS A 267 -17.79 10.28 9.13
C LYS A 267 -18.15 9.12 10.07
N MET A 268 -17.11 8.50 10.62
CA MET A 268 -17.19 7.46 11.65
C MET A 268 -18.19 6.34 11.31
N THR A 269 -18.12 5.82 10.09
CA THR A 269 -18.96 4.70 9.64
C THR A 269 -18.25 3.38 9.92
N VAL A 270 -19.01 2.31 10.16
CA VAL A 270 -18.43 0.96 10.34
C VAL A 270 -18.39 0.23 9.01
N GLU A 271 -17.18 -0.05 8.52
CA GLU A 271 -16.95 -0.89 7.34
C GLU A 271 -16.60 -2.32 7.77
N ARG A 272 -17.20 -3.30 7.11
CA ARG A 272 -17.07 -4.73 7.45
C ARG A 272 -16.25 -5.46 6.41
N TYR A 273 -15.17 -6.08 6.86
CA TYR A 273 -14.32 -6.97 6.08
C TYR A 273 -14.59 -8.44 6.48
N SER A 274 -13.89 -9.39 5.86
CA SER A 274 -14.09 -10.82 6.09
C SER A 274 -13.92 -11.25 7.55
N HIS A 275 -12.95 -10.68 8.26
CA HIS A 275 -12.57 -11.09 9.63
C HIS A 275 -12.64 -9.98 10.67
N VAL A 276 -12.70 -8.72 10.23
CA VAL A 276 -12.70 -7.55 11.10
C VAL A 276 -13.67 -6.49 10.58
N MET A 277 -13.99 -5.51 11.43
CA MET A 277 -14.66 -4.27 11.07
C MET A 277 -13.84 -3.08 11.58
N HIS A 278 -13.93 -1.95 10.87
CA HIS A 278 -13.19 -0.73 11.18
C HIS A 278 -14.08 0.51 11.20
N ILE A 279 -13.67 1.53 11.97
CA ILE A 279 -14.19 2.89 11.82
C ILE A 279 -13.50 3.52 10.60
N VAL A 280 -14.31 4.03 9.68
CA VAL A 280 -13.85 4.65 8.44
C VAL A 280 -14.41 6.06 8.33
N SER A 281 -13.63 6.94 7.72
CA SER A 281 -14.12 8.24 7.27
C SER A 281 -13.54 8.55 5.90
N ASN A 282 -14.24 9.39 5.14
CA ASN A 282 -13.85 9.78 3.80
C ASN A 282 -13.71 11.29 3.77
N VAL A 283 -12.53 11.76 3.34
CA VAL A 283 -12.22 13.17 3.17
C VAL A 283 -11.96 13.43 1.71
N GLU A 284 -12.68 14.37 1.12
CA GLU A 284 -12.55 14.77 -0.27
C GLU A 284 -12.29 16.26 -0.39
N GLY A 285 -11.60 16.65 -1.45
CA GLY A 285 -11.47 18.05 -1.85
C GLY A 285 -11.27 18.14 -3.37
N ASP A 286 -11.73 19.23 -3.97
CA ASP A 286 -11.47 19.49 -5.39
C ASP A 286 -9.99 19.87 -5.54
N LEU A 287 -9.22 19.09 -6.30
CA LEU A 287 -7.79 19.32 -6.53
C LEU A 287 -7.60 20.70 -7.17
N ASP A 288 -6.82 21.58 -6.53
CA ASP A 288 -6.56 22.90 -7.05
C ASP A 288 -5.70 22.80 -8.33
N SER A 289 -6.04 23.61 -9.33
CA SER A 289 -5.39 23.62 -10.65
C SER A 289 -3.88 23.89 -10.64
N ASN A 290 -3.34 24.39 -9.53
CA ASN A 290 -1.91 24.59 -9.34
C ASN A 290 -1.15 23.31 -8.94
N PHE A 291 -1.85 22.22 -8.63
CA PHE A 291 -1.26 20.95 -8.17
C PHE A 291 -1.56 19.80 -9.14
N ASP A 292 -0.63 18.85 -9.20
CA ASP A 292 -0.80 17.60 -9.94
C ASP A 292 -1.05 16.39 -9.03
N SER A 293 -1.21 15.20 -9.61
CA SER A 293 -1.42 13.96 -8.86
C SER A 293 -0.20 13.57 -8.01
N VAL A 294 1.00 14.03 -8.35
CA VAL A 294 2.21 13.82 -7.55
C VAL A 294 2.19 14.72 -6.32
N ASP A 295 1.78 15.99 -6.45
CA ASP A 295 1.54 16.87 -5.29
C ASP A 295 0.49 16.28 -4.36
N ALA A 296 -0.62 15.77 -4.92
CA ALA A 296 -1.67 15.13 -4.14
C ALA A 296 -1.16 13.91 -3.36
N LEU A 297 -0.37 13.04 -4.00
CA LEU A 297 0.28 11.90 -3.33
C LEU A 297 1.16 12.38 -2.17
N LEU A 298 2.05 13.34 -2.44
CA LEU A 298 3.01 13.85 -1.46
C LEU A 298 2.35 14.64 -0.32
N ALA A 299 1.12 15.14 -0.53
CA ALA A 299 0.35 15.79 0.52
C ALA A 299 -0.04 14.79 1.64
N GLY A 300 -0.43 13.57 1.26
CA GLY A 300 -0.81 12.49 2.17
C GLY A 300 0.32 11.53 2.56
N PHE A 301 1.46 11.57 1.87
CA PHE A 301 2.55 10.59 2.04
C PHE A 301 3.58 10.96 3.13
N PRO A 302 4.06 10.00 3.95
CA PRO A 302 3.43 8.71 4.21
C PRO A 302 2.16 8.89 5.07
N ALA A 303 1.31 7.87 5.09
CA ALA A 303 0.07 7.95 5.86
C ALA A 303 0.35 8.09 7.37
N GLY A 304 -0.52 8.81 8.08
CA GLY A 304 -0.46 8.94 9.54
C GLY A 304 -0.54 7.61 10.27
N THR A 305 -1.33 6.67 9.75
CA THR A 305 -1.54 5.31 10.28
C THR A 305 -0.28 4.44 10.26
N VAL A 306 0.78 4.87 9.56
CA VAL A 306 2.08 4.19 9.53
C VAL A 306 3.24 5.10 9.93
N SER A 307 2.98 6.33 10.34
CA SER A 307 4.01 7.27 10.79
C SER A 307 3.71 7.75 12.21
N GLY A 308 2.74 8.64 12.37
CA GLY A 308 2.27 9.15 13.65
C GLY A 308 1.79 10.59 13.56
N ALA A 309 1.65 11.24 14.72
CA ALA A 309 1.15 12.60 14.83
C ALA A 309 1.90 13.37 15.94
N PRO A 310 2.45 14.57 15.67
CA PRO A 310 2.64 15.20 14.36
C PRO A 310 3.55 14.38 13.41
N LYS A 311 3.20 14.34 12.11
CA LYS A 311 3.80 13.44 11.11
C LYS A 311 5.34 13.53 11.04
N VAL A 312 5.89 14.73 10.85
CA VAL A 312 7.35 14.93 10.72
C VAL A 312 8.11 14.47 11.96
N ARG A 313 7.66 14.90 13.16
CA ARG A 313 8.31 14.53 14.42
C ARG A 313 8.23 13.03 14.69
N ALA A 314 7.10 12.39 14.38
CA ALA A 314 6.98 10.95 14.50
C ALA A 314 7.95 10.21 13.56
N MET A 315 8.19 10.72 12.34
CA MET A 315 9.16 10.12 11.40
C MET A 315 10.61 10.29 11.86
N GLU A 316 10.97 11.39 12.51
CA GLU A 316 12.29 11.56 13.14
C GLU A 316 12.51 10.52 14.25
N ILE A 317 11.49 10.29 15.08
CA ILE A 317 11.53 9.30 16.16
C ILE A 317 11.58 7.88 15.58
N ILE A 318 10.85 7.59 14.49
CA ILE A 318 10.96 6.31 13.78
C ILE A 318 12.40 6.08 13.32
N ASP A 319 13.05 7.08 12.74
CA ASP A 319 14.43 6.95 12.28
C ASP A 319 15.42 6.73 13.43
N GLU A 320 15.17 7.33 14.60
CA GLU A 320 15.97 7.10 15.81
C GLU A 320 15.78 5.67 16.36
N LEU A 321 14.54 5.17 16.36
CA LEU A 321 14.19 3.93 17.05
C LEU A 321 14.36 2.67 16.19
N GLU A 322 14.06 2.73 14.89
CA GLU A 322 14.18 1.58 13.99
C GLU A 322 15.62 1.38 13.53
N PRO A 323 16.14 0.13 13.48
CA PRO A 323 17.55 -0.12 13.19
C PRO A 323 17.89 -0.13 11.68
N GLU A 324 16.89 -0.05 10.81
CA GLU A 324 17.02 -0.21 9.36
C GLU A 324 16.02 0.70 8.64
N ARG A 325 16.36 1.16 7.43
CA ARG A 325 15.39 1.84 6.56
C ARG A 325 14.19 0.95 6.28
N ARG A 326 12.99 1.50 6.15
CA ARG A 326 11.74 0.74 5.92
C ARG A 326 11.62 0.15 4.52
N GLY A 327 12.15 0.82 3.51
CA GLY A 327 12.00 0.43 2.11
C GLY A 327 10.53 0.45 1.70
N VAL A 328 10.06 -0.65 1.07
CA VAL A 328 8.69 -0.74 0.56
C VAL A 328 7.63 -0.59 1.66
N TYR A 329 7.88 -1.07 2.88
CA TYR A 329 6.91 -1.00 3.98
C TYR A 329 6.53 0.45 4.30
N ALA A 330 5.25 0.71 4.54
CA ALA A 330 4.70 2.06 4.77
C ALA A 330 4.87 3.04 3.59
N GLY A 331 5.39 2.58 2.45
CA GLY A 331 5.39 3.28 1.18
C GLY A 331 4.01 3.30 0.50
N CYS A 332 3.98 3.64 -0.78
CA CYS A 332 2.78 3.62 -1.61
C CYS A 332 2.88 2.60 -2.73
N ILE A 333 1.75 1.98 -3.07
CA ILE A 333 1.62 1.06 -4.20
C ILE A 333 0.39 1.46 -5.00
N GLY A 334 0.50 1.54 -6.32
CA GLY A 334 -0.63 1.98 -7.14
C GLY A 334 -0.26 2.34 -8.56
N TYR A 335 -1.04 3.24 -9.15
CA TYR A 335 -0.84 3.70 -10.51
C TYR A 335 -1.05 5.21 -10.67
N PHE A 336 -0.43 5.76 -11.71
CA PHE A 336 -0.74 7.06 -12.31
C PHE A 336 -1.33 6.81 -13.70
N GLY A 337 -2.61 7.12 -13.88
CA GLY A 337 -3.32 6.98 -15.14
C GLY A 337 -2.87 8.02 -16.17
N ALA A 338 -2.91 7.65 -17.44
CA ALA A 338 -2.58 8.56 -18.55
C ALA A 338 -3.53 9.78 -18.64
N ASN A 339 -4.73 9.66 -18.09
CA ASN A 339 -5.70 10.75 -17.94
C ASN A 339 -5.38 11.69 -16.76
N GLY A 340 -4.39 11.37 -15.92
CA GLY A 340 -3.96 12.18 -14.77
C GLY A 340 -4.56 11.76 -13.44
N GLU A 341 -5.44 10.75 -13.46
CA GLU A 341 -5.96 10.15 -12.24
C GLU A 341 -4.93 9.25 -11.58
N MET A 342 -5.14 8.95 -10.31
CA MET A 342 -4.21 8.18 -9.49
C MET A 342 -4.99 7.42 -8.44
N ASP A 343 -4.59 6.19 -8.16
CA ASP A 343 -5.10 5.43 -7.02
C ASP A 343 -3.94 4.69 -6.37
N THR A 344 -3.72 4.96 -5.08
CA THR A 344 -2.62 4.37 -4.31
C THR A 344 -3.12 3.84 -2.98
N CYS A 345 -2.54 2.73 -2.56
CA CYS A 345 -2.71 2.18 -1.23
C CYS A 345 -1.40 2.24 -0.44
N ILE A 346 -1.52 2.17 0.88
CA ILE A 346 -0.36 2.07 1.76
C ILE A 346 0.23 0.66 1.58
N ALA A 347 1.56 0.53 1.54
CA ALA A 347 2.24 -0.75 1.49
C ALA A 347 2.22 -1.48 2.86
N LEU A 348 1.01 -1.87 3.27
CA LEU A 348 0.72 -2.71 4.43
C LEU A 348 0.45 -4.15 3.99
N ARG A 349 0.64 -5.11 4.92
CA ARG A 349 0.48 -6.55 4.63
C ARG A 349 1.18 -6.94 3.32
N THR A 350 2.40 -6.46 3.18
CA THR A 350 3.21 -6.53 1.97
C THR A 350 4.49 -7.30 2.27
N ALA A 351 4.89 -8.14 1.33
CA ALA A 351 6.13 -8.88 1.34
C ALA A 351 7.01 -8.47 0.16
N VAL A 352 8.31 -8.35 0.42
CA VAL A 352 9.34 -8.25 -0.61
C VAL A 352 10.00 -9.63 -0.74
N VAL A 353 10.00 -10.21 -1.93
CA VAL A 353 10.66 -11.49 -2.21
C VAL A 353 11.92 -11.21 -3.02
N LYS A 354 13.08 -11.51 -2.45
CA LYS A 354 14.41 -11.21 -3.02
C LYS A 354 15.46 -12.18 -2.49
N ASP A 355 16.36 -12.63 -3.35
CA ASP A 355 17.52 -13.46 -3.00
C ASP A 355 17.18 -14.72 -2.16
N GLY A 356 16.08 -15.40 -2.51
CA GLY A 356 15.63 -16.63 -1.82
C GLY A 356 15.06 -16.38 -0.41
N ALA A 357 14.70 -15.14 -0.09
CA ALA A 357 14.06 -14.76 1.15
C ALA A 357 12.80 -13.90 0.88
N MET A 358 11.85 -14.01 1.80
CA MET A 358 10.70 -13.13 1.94
C MET A 358 10.93 -12.21 3.14
N TYR A 359 10.76 -10.92 2.94
CA TYR A 359 10.81 -9.90 3.99
C TYR A 359 9.41 -9.37 4.24
N VAL A 360 8.99 -9.36 5.50
CA VAL A 360 7.68 -8.87 5.95
C VAL A 360 7.93 -7.91 7.10
N GLN A 361 7.43 -6.69 7.01
CA GLN A 361 7.55 -5.69 8.07
C GLN A 361 6.18 -5.37 8.63
N ALA A 362 6.09 -5.24 9.95
CA ALA A 362 4.84 -4.99 10.65
C ALA A 362 5.09 -4.19 11.94
N GLY A 363 4.11 -3.39 12.31
CA GLY A 363 4.20 -2.44 13.41
C GLY A 363 2.85 -2.11 14.02
N GLY A 364 2.87 -1.20 14.99
CA GLY A 364 1.70 -0.75 15.76
C GLY A 364 1.85 0.70 16.19
N GLY A 365 0.72 1.38 16.37
CA GLY A 365 0.68 2.74 16.88
C GLY A 365 0.89 2.75 18.38
N ILE A 366 1.94 3.44 18.84
CA ILE A 366 2.27 3.59 20.24
C ILE A 366 1.58 4.84 20.78
N VAL A 367 0.83 4.65 21.86
CA VAL A 367 0.19 5.70 22.66
C VAL A 367 0.69 5.64 24.11
N ALA A 368 0.33 6.64 24.94
CA ALA A 368 0.81 6.74 26.32
C ALA A 368 0.49 5.48 27.17
N GLU A 369 -0.62 4.82 26.88
CA GLU A 369 -1.08 3.61 27.58
C GLU A 369 -0.60 2.30 26.95
N SER A 370 0.17 2.34 25.85
CA SER A 370 0.65 1.13 25.18
C SER A 370 1.48 0.25 26.13
N ASP A 371 1.24 -1.06 26.05
CA ASP A 371 1.97 -2.08 26.80
C ASP A 371 3.03 -2.73 25.88
N PRO A 372 4.33 -2.69 26.23
CA PRO A 372 5.40 -3.19 25.37
C PRO A 372 5.20 -4.61 24.84
N GLU A 373 4.72 -5.53 25.68
CA GLU A 373 4.49 -6.91 25.28
C GLU A 373 3.33 -7.03 24.29
N SER A 374 2.24 -6.33 24.57
CA SER A 374 1.04 -6.33 23.71
C SER A 374 1.37 -5.82 22.31
N GLU A 375 2.12 -4.71 22.20
CA GLU A 375 2.55 -4.12 20.92
C GLU A 375 3.52 -5.04 20.16
N TYR A 376 4.44 -5.68 20.89
CA TYR A 376 5.33 -6.69 20.30
C TYR A 376 4.54 -7.86 19.72
N GLN A 377 3.57 -8.41 20.46
CA GLN A 377 2.74 -9.50 19.95
C GLN A 377 1.86 -9.06 18.79
N GLU A 378 1.34 -7.83 18.80
CA GLU A 378 0.56 -7.27 17.70
C GLU A 378 1.37 -7.21 16.40
N SER A 379 2.59 -6.68 16.45
CA SER A 379 3.47 -6.62 15.26
C SER A 379 3.76 -8.02 14.71
N ARG A 380 4.02 -9.01 15.57
CA ARG A 380 4.17 -10.42 15.17
C ARG A 380 2.91 -10.99 14.55
N ASN A 381 1.73 -10.73 15.14
CA ASN A 381 0.45 -11.22 14.64
C ASN A 381 0.11 -10.63 13.27
N LYS A 382 0.39 -9.34 13.04
CA LYS A 382 0.24 -8.69 11.73
C LYS A 382 1.17 -9.32 10.68
N ALA A 383 2.43 -9.57 11.02
CA ALA A 383 3.36 -10.26 10.12
C ALA A 383 2.97 -11.72 9.85
N ARG A 384 2.38 -12.41 10.84
CA ARG A 384 1.97 -13.81 10.76
C ARG A 384 1.02 -14.09 9.61
N ALA A 385 0.15 -13.15 9.23
CA ALA A 385 -0.76 -13.32 8.10
C ALA A 385 -0.02 -13.62 6.78
N LEU A 386 1.11 -12.94 6.54
CA LEU A 386 1.95 -13.15 5.34
C LEU A 386 2.80 -14.41 5.46
N ILE A 387 3.28 -14.72 6.67
CA ILE A 387 4.03 -15.94 6.95
C ILE A 387 3.15 -17.18 6.71
N LEU A 388 1.90 -17.17 7.20
CA LEU A 388 0.92 -18.22 6.94
C LEU A 388 0.59 -18.35 5.45
N ALA A 389 0.50 -17.22 4.72
CA ALA A 389 0.31 -17.27 3.27
C ALA A 389 1.50 -17.91 2.56
N ALA A 390 2.72 -17.67 3.01
CA ALA A 390 3.90 -18.32 2.48
C ALA A 390 3.96 -19.83 2.84
N GLU A 391 3.55 -20.23 4.05
CA GLU A 391 3.40 -21.64 4.43
C GLU A 391 2.31 -22.34 3.59
N GLU A 392 1.20 -21.65 3.32
CA GLU A 392 0.12 -22.16 2.47
C GLU A 392 0.55 -22.29 1.01
N ALA A 393 1.35 -21.33 0.52
CA ALA A 393 1.98 -21.44 -0.80
C ALA A 393 2.93 -22.65 -0.86
N ALA A 394 3.58 -23.07 0.22
CA ALA A 394 4.39 -24.29 0.20
C ALA A 394 3.55 -25.57 0.09
N LYS A 395 2.29 -25.56 0.57
CA LYS A 395 1.36 -26.69 0.49
C LYS A 395 0.62 -26.75 -0.85
N PHE A 396 0.31 -25.59 -1.42
CA PHE A 396 -0.41 -25.42 -2.69
C PHE A 396 0.29 -24.34 -3.54
N PRO A 397 1.42 -24.69 -4.18
CA PRO A 397 2.36 -23.72 -4.76
C PRO A 397 1.95 -22.98 -6.04
#